data_AF-A0A934XP40-F1
#
_entry.id   AF-A0A934XP40-F1
#
_cell.length_a   1.000
_cell.length_b   1.000
_cell.length_c   1.000
_cell.angle_alpha   90.00
_cell.angle_beta   90.00
_cell.angle_gamma   90.00
#
_symmetry.space_group_name_H-M   'P 1'
#
loop_
_entity.id
_entity.type
_entity.pdbx_description
1 polymer ?
#
loop_
_entity_poly.entity_id
_entity_poly.type
_entity_poly.pdbx_seq_one_letter_code
_entity_poly.pdbx_strand_id
1 'polypeptide(L)'
;MSTKANPVPQGRKVKTPPPKRSSLPLYVAGGALLVIVVGVVLLASAGRGSSGTSVPAQVTGRPSLVVDREQIDLGKVPLDIPVKATFKLSNVGDQPLQIVSQPVVEVKQGC
;
A
#
# COMPACT_ATOMS: atom_id res chain seq x y z
N MET A 1 44.66 -88.70 4.39
CA MET A 1 45.39 -87.43 4.63
C MET A 1 45.63 -86.76 3.30
N SER A 2 45.26 -85.53 2.98
CA SER A 2 44.29 -84.56 3.50
C SER A 2 44.00 -83.63 2.32
N THR A 3 42.71 -83.42 2.05
CA THR A 3 42.13 -82.59 1.00
C THR A 3 42.50 -81.13 1.23
N LYS A 4 43.09 -80.44 0.24
CA LYS A 4 43.28 -78.97 0.29
C LYS A 4 42.03 -78.28 -0.26
N ALA A 5 41.40 -77.49 0.58
CA ALA A 5 40.20 -76.70 0.28
C ALA A 5 40.55 -75.41 -0.51
N ASN A 6 39.68 -75.06 -1.47
CA ASN A 6 39.68 -73.77 -2.16
C ASN A 6 39.09 -72.67 -1.25
N PRO A 7 39.65 -71.44 -1.23
CA PRO A 7 39.03 -70.33 -0.52
C PRO A 7 37.90 -69.68 -1.33
N VAL A 8 36.82 -69.35 -0.62
CA VAL A 8 35.59 -68.68 -1.07
C VAL A 8 35.87 -67.21 -1.45
N PRO A 9 35.27 -66.65 -2.51
CA PRO A 9 35.46 -65.24 -2.86
C PRO A 9 34.70 -64.32 -1.88
N GLN A 10 35.42 -63.38 -1.27
CA GLN A 10 34.86 -62.42 -0.31
C GLN A 10 34.04 -61.32 -1.03
N GLY A 11 32.86 -61.04 -0.50
CA GLY A 11 31.89 -60.09 -1.04
C GLY A 11 32.39 -58.66 -1.13
N ARG A 12 32.15 -58.05 -2.30
CA ARG A 12 32.46 -56.65 -2.62
C ARG A 12 31.55 -55.71 -1.82
N LYS A 13 32.10 -54.99 -0.84
CA LYS A 13 31.39 -53.88 -0.16
C LYS A 13 31.28 -52.70 -1.13
N VAL A 14 30.07 -52.42 -1.61
CA VAL A 14 29.76 -51.20 -2.36
C VAL A 14 29.78 -50.03 -1.38
N LYS A 15 30.74 -49.11 -1.53
CA LYS A 15 30.75 -47.82 -0.81
C LYS A 15 29.76 -46.88 -1.49
N THR A 16 28.66 -46.57 -0.80
CA THR A 16 27.73 -45.50 -1.22
C THR A 16 28.41 -44.13 -1.03
N PRO A 17 28.44 -43.25 -2.05
CA PRO A 17 29.01 -41.91 -1.88
C PRO A 17 28.11 -41.03 -1.00
N PRO A 18 28.68 -40.14 -0.17
CA PRO A 18 27.90 -39.26 0.70
C PRO A 18 27.10 -38.23 -0.10
N PRO A 19 25.87 -37.87 0.33
CA PRO A 19 25.04 -36.91 -0.38
C PRO A 19 25.67 -35.51 -0.36
N LYS A 20 25.95 -34.98 -1.56
CA LYS A 20 26.46 -33.62 -1.78
C LYS A 20 25.34 -32.61 -1.42
N ARG A 21 25.45 -31.94 -0.27
CA ARG A 21 24.53 -30.86 0.13
C ARG A 21 24.67 -29.70 -0.86
N SER A 22 23.66 -29.49 -1.71
CA SER A 22 23.55 -28.29 -2.53
C SER A 22 22.96 -27.17 -1.67
N SER A 23 23.53 -25.97 -1.76
CA SER A 23 23.03 -24.75 -1.10
C SER A 23 21.86 -24.10 -1.87
N LEU A 24 21.50 -24.64 -3.04
CA LEU A 24 20.36 -24.22 -3.86
C LEU A 24 19.03 -24.04 -3.08
N PRO A 25 18.59 -24.98 -2.22
CA PRO A 25 17.33 -24.82 -1.50
C PRO A 25 17.34 -23.63 -0.53
N LEU A 26 18.53 -23.23 -0.03
CA LEU A 26 18.66 -22.08 0.86
C LEU A 26 18.47 -20.75 0.10
N TYR A 27 19.01 -20.64 -1.13
CA TYR A 27 18.84 -19.45 -1.96
C TYR A 27 17.40 -19.29 -2.47
N VAL A 28 16.74 -20.39 -2.81
CA VAL A 28 15.32 -20.37 -3.21
C VAL A 28 14.43 -19.95 -2.03
N ALA A 29 14.69 -20.50 -0.84
CA ALA A 29 13.97 -20.11 0.37
C ALA A 29 14.22 -18.63 0.75
N GLY A 30 15.47 -18.17 0.66
CA GLY A 30 15.83 -16.78 0.92
C GLY A 30 15.20 -15.81 -0.08
N GLY A 31 15.22 -16.13 -1.37
CA GLY A 31 14.60 -15.32 -2.42
C GLY A 31 13.08 -15.22 -2.27
N ALA A 32 12.40 -16.34 -1.98
CA ALA A 32 10.96 -16.36 -1.75
C ALA A 32 10.56 -15.52 -0.53
N LEU A 33 11.31 -15.62 0.57
CA LEU A 33 11.06 -14.81 1.77
C LEU A 33 11.22 -13.31 1.47
N LEU A 34 12.23 -12.93 0.69
CA LEU A 34 12.50 -11.54 0.33
C LEU A 34 11.35 -10.96 -0.50
N VAL A 35 10.82 -11.71 -1.48
CA VAL A 35 9.67 -11.29 -2.29
C VAL A 35 8.42 -11.10 -1.42
N ILE A 36 8.16 -12.01 -0.47
CA ILE A 36 7.03 -11.89 0.45
C ILE A 36 7.16 -10.64 1.32
N VAL A 37 8.34 -10.41 1.90
CA VAL A 37 8.59 -9.24 2.75
C VAL A 37 8.41 -7.94 1.96
N VAL A 38 8.95 -7.86 0.75
CA VAL A 38 8.79 -6.69 -0.12
C VAL A 38 7.31 -6.48 -0.48
N GLY A 39 6.59 -7.55 -0.84
CA GLY A 39 5.16 -7.48 -1.14
C GLY A 39 4.34 -6.96 0.06
N VAL A 40 4.60 -7.46 1.26
CA VAL A 40 3.95 -6.99 2.49
C VAL A 40 4.26 -5.53 2.80
N VAL A 41 5.51 -5.10 2.64
CA VAL A 41 5.93 -3.71 2.86
C VAL A 41 5.26 -2.76 1.86
N LEU A 42 5.17 -3.15 0.59
CA LEU A 42 4.51 -2.36 -0.45
C LEU A 42 3.00 -2.25 -0.21
N LEU A 43 2.35 -3.34 0.20
CA LEU A 43 0.92 -3.32 0.57
C LEU A 43 0.65 -2.46 1.82
N ALA A 44 1.51 -2.55 2.85
CA ALA A 44 1.36 -1.78 4.08
C ALA A 44 1.63 -0.27 3.89
N SER A 45 2.44 0.10 2.90
CA SER A 45 2.71 1.50 2.56
C SER A 45 1.68 2.10 1.61
N ALA A 46 1.08 1.31 0.71
CA ALA A 46 0.02 1.78 -0.18
C ALA A 46 -1.28 2.19 0.57
N GLY A 47 -1.55 1.63 1.75
CA GLY A 47 -2.69 2.04 2.60
C GLY A 47 -2.46 3.30 3.43
N ARG A 48 -1.23 3.80 3.50
CA ARG A 48 -0.89 5.07 4.17
C ARG A 48 -1.10 6.19 3.16
N GLY A 49 -2.37 6.55 2.97
CA GLY A 49 -2.76 7.67 2.13
C GLY A 49 -1.92 8.91 2.44
N SER A 50 -1.53 9.62 1.38
CA SER A 50 -0.77 10.86 1.40
C SER A 50 -1.24 11.78 2.52
N SER A 51 -0.48 11.84 3.62
CA SER A 51 -0.58 12.91 4.60
C SER A 51 -0.07 14.17 3.90
N GLY A 52 -0.97 14.81 3.14
CA GLY A 52 -0.70 16.13 2.58
C GLY A 52 -0.19 17.06 3.66
N THR A 53 0.76 17.91 3.29
CA THR A 53 1.36 19.01 4.07
C THR A 53 0.75 19.19 5.45
N SER A 54 1.49 18.81 6.51
CA SER A 54 1.03 18.81 7.90
C SER A 54 0.69 20.22 8.38
N VAL A 55 -0.49 20.71 8.02
CA VAL A 55 -1.16 21.77 8.74
C VAL A 55 -1.72 21.11 10.01
N PRO A 56 -1.43 21.64 11.21
CA PRO A 56 -1.98 21.08 12.43
C PRO A 56 -3.51 21.03 12.32
N ALA A 57 -4.09 19.85 12.55
CA ALA A 57 -5.53 19.67 12.55
C ALA A 57 -6.14 20.57 13.62
N GLN A 58 -7.21 21.28 13.26
CA GLN A 58 -7.96 22.13 14.18
C GLN A 58 -8.94 21.30 15.02
N VAL A 59 -9.35 20.14 14.49
CA VAL A 59 -10.29 19.22 15.13
C VAL A 59 -9.63 17.84 15.27
N THR A 60 -9.69 17.28 16.48
CA THR A 60 -9.06 15.99 16.82
C THR A 60 -10.10 14.87 16.92
N GLY A 61 -9.71 13.66 16.52
CA GLY A 61 -10.46 12.42 16.64
C GLY A 61 -11.63 12.26 15.66
N ARG A 62 -11.73 13.09 14.61
CA ARG A 62 -12.83 13.03 13.64
C ARG A 62 -12.49 13.74 12.32
N PRO A 63 -13.11 13.34 11.19
CA PRO A 63 -13.07 14.14 9.97
C PRO A 63 -13.86 15.44 10.18
N SER A 64 -13.39 16.56 9.64
CA SER A 64 -14.06 17.86 9.78
C SER A 64 -13.86 18.73 8.55
N LEU A 65 -14.95 19.18 7.93
CA LEU A 65 -14.91 20.03 6.74
C LEU A 65 -15.17 21.49 7.09
N VAL A 66 -14.37 22.39 6.53
CA VAL A 66 -14.61 23.83 6.56
C VAL A 66 -14.66 24.37 5.12
N VAL A 67 -15.61 25.28 4.88
CA VAL A 67 -15.70 26.08 3.66
C VAL A 67 -15.05 27.43 3.95
N ASP A 68 -14.28 27.96 3.00
CA ASP A 68 -13.65 29.27 3.12
C ASP A 68 -14.66 30.42 3.27
N ARG A 69 -15.81 30.33 2.60
CA ARG A 69 -16.90 31.31 2.63
C ARG A 69 -18.25 30.64 2.50
N GLU A 70 -19.27 31.14 3.18
CA GLU A 70 -20.65 30.64 3.05
C GLU A 70 -21.41 31.32 1.90
N GLN A 71 -21.02 32.55 1.54
CA GLN A 71 -21.65 33.32 0.47
C GLN A 71 -20.59 34.09 -0.32
N ILE A 72 -20.81 34.21 -1.64
CA ILE A 72 -20.00 35.02 -2.54
C ILE A 72 -20.94 36.04 -3.19
N ASP A 73 -20.68 37.32 -2.93
CA ASP A 73 -21.32 38.42 -3.66
C ASP A 73 -20.46 38.77 -4.88
N LEU A 74 -21.06 38.70 -6.05
CA LEU A 74 -20.41 39.01 -7.33
C LEU A 74 -20.56 40.49 -7.71
N GLY A 75 -21.35 41.26 -6.94
CA GLY A 75 -21.61 42.66 -7.18
C GLY A 75 -22.43 42.92 -8.45
N LYS A 76 -22.20 44.07 -9.07
CA LYS A 76 -22.86 44.45 -10.33
C LYS A 76 -22.13 43.81 -11.51
N VAL A 77 -22.79 42.83 -12.13
CA VAL A 77 -22.29 42.15 -13.33
C VAL A 77 -23.13 42.60 -14.53
N PRO A 78 -22.52 42.96 -15.67
CA PRO A 78 -23.26 43.25 -16.89
C PRO A 78 -24.08 42.05 -17.38
N LEU A 79 -25.19 42.32 -18.06
CA LEU A 79 -26.00 41.28 -18.70
C LEU A 79 -25.16 40.49 -19.73
N ASP A 80 -25.46 39.21 -19.88
CA ASP A 80 -24.80 38.27 -20.81
C ASP A 80 -23.31 38.01 -20.56
N ILE A 81 -22.77 38.40 -19.40
CA ILE A 81 -21.40 38.07 -19.00
C ILE A 81 -21.42 36.90 -18.00
N PRO A 82 -20.89 35.71 -18.36
CA PRO A 82 -20.80 34.59 -17.44
C PRO A 82 -19.80 34.88 -16.33
N VAL A 83 -20.14 34.49 -15.12
CA VAL A 83 -19.33 34.66 -13.91
C VAL A 83 -19.09 33.32 -13.23
N LYS A 84 -17.95 33.20 -12.54
CA LYS A 84 -17.55 31.99 -11.83
C LYS A 84 -17.36 32.28 -10.35
N ALA A 85 -18.16 31.64 -9.52
CA ALA A 85 -17.93 31.55 -8.08
C ALA A 85 -17.14 30.27 -7.77
N THR A 86 -16.25 30.31 -6.78
CA THR A 86 -15.46 29.13 -6.35
C THR A 86 -15.40 29.10 -4.83
N PHE A 87 -15.78 27.96 -4.25
CA PHE A 87 -15.67 27.68 -2.83
C PHE A 87 -14.53 26.71 -2.59
N LYS A 88 -13.72 26.95 -1.56
CA LYS A 88 -12.63 26.06 -1.18
C LYS A 88 -13.04 25.24 0.04
N LEU A 89 -13.02 23.92 -0.15
CA LEU A 89 -13.29 22.94 0.90
C LEU A 89 -11.97 22.45 1.48
N SER A 90 -11.84 22.45 2.81
CA SER A 90 -10.64 21.97 3.51
C SER A 90 -11.01 20.99 4.62
N ASN A 91 -10.31 19.85 4.68
CA ASN A 91 -10.37 18.98 5.85
C ASN A 91 -9.48 19.55 6.95
N VAL A 92 -10.09 19.99 8.04
CA VAL A 92 -9.41 20.50 9.24
C VAL A 92 -9.36 19.47 10.37
N GLY A 93 -9.90 18.27 10.13
CA GLY A 93 -9.83 17.12 11.01
C GLY A 93 -8.54 16.30 10.82
N ASP A 94 -8.21 15.51 11.83
CA ASP A 94 -7.05 14.59 11.83
C ASP A 94 -7.36 13.21 11.23
N GLN A 95 -8.59 12.98 10.78
CA GLN A 95 -9.01 11.76 10.11
C GLN A 95 -9.34 11.99 8.63
N PRO A 96 -9.23 10.95 7.78
CA PRO A 96 -9.61 11.02 6.37
C PRO A 96 -11.08 11.44 6.20
N LEU A 97 -11.32 12.43 5.34
CA LEU A 97 -12.66 12.91 5.00
C LEU A 97 -13.04 12.44 3.59
N GLN A 98 -14.23 11.86 3.45
CA GLN A 98 -14.79 11.44 2.16
C GLN A 98 -16.03 12.26 1.84
N ILE A 99 -16.11 12.76 0.61
CA ILE A 99 -17.29 13.44 0.07
C ILE A 99 -18.12 12.38 -0.65
N VAL A 100 -19.27 12.02 -0.08
CA VAL A 100 -20.14 10.93 -0.58
C VAL A 100 -21.11 11.37 -1.68
N SER A 101 -21.38 12.66 -1.77
CA SER A 101 -22.31 13.26 -2.74
C SER A 101 -21.81 14.61 -3.20
N GLN A 102 -22.30 15.08 -4.35
CA GLN A 102 -21.92 16.39 -4.87
C GLN A 102 -22.44 17.51 -3.96
N PRO A 103 -21.58 18.46 -3.52
CA PRO A 103 -22.02 19.62 -2.75
C PRO A 103 -23.01 20.47 -3.55
N VAL A 104 -24.09 20.90 -2.90
CA VAL A 104 -25.13 21.74 -3.51
C VAL A 104 -24.85 23.20 -3.19
N VAL A 105 -24.98 24.06 -4.20
CA VAL A 105 -24.89 25.52 -4.08
C VAL A 105 -26.20 26.11 -4.59
N GLU A 106 -26.71 27.12 -3.89
CA GLU A 106 -27.96 27.80 -4.23
C GLU A 106 -27.69 29.26 -4.56
N VAL A 107 -28.27 29.76 -5.64
CA VAL A 107 -28.29 31.19 -5.95
C VAL A 107 -29.34 31.85 -5.07
N LYS A 108 -28.91 32.70 -4.13
CA LYS A 108 -29.83 33.43 -3.24
C LYS A 108 -30.48 34.63 -3.92
N GLN A 109 -29.73 35.35 -4.75
CA GLN A 109 -30.16 36.56 -5.44
C GLN A 109 -29.44 36.66 -6.79
N GLY A 110 -30.16 37.11 -7.82
CA GLY A 110 -29.70 37.14 -9.21
C GLY A 110 -30.65 36.39 -10.14
N CYS A 111 -30.57 36.66 -11.44
CA CYS A 111 -31.35 36.01 -12.48
C CYS A 111 -30.44 35.10 -13.32
#